data_AF-A0A7K3ZQ68-F1
#
_entry.id   AF-A0A7K3ZQ68-F1
#
_cell.length_a   1.000
_cell.length_b   1.000
_cell.length_c   1.000
_cell.angle_alpha   90.00
_cell.angle_beta   90.00
_cell.angle_gamma   90.00
#
_symmetry.space_group_name_H-M   'P 1'
#
loop_
_entity.id
_entity.type
_entity.pdbx_description
1 polymer ?
#
loop_
_entity_poly.entity_id
_entity_poly.type
_entity_poly.pdbx_seq_one_letter_code
_entity_poly.pdbx_strand_id
1 'polypeptide(L)' 'MAKCPTCGKEVKTAKKTWKMAGKPDKKGKRTQLTIALYDCCGKTFREVLDKKKI' A
#
# COMPACT_ATOMS: atom_id res chain seq x y z
N MET A 1 -7.29 -6.97 -0.96
CA MET A 1 -7.64 -7.43 0.41
C MET A 1 -6.34 -7.50 1.17
N ALA A 2 -6.32 -7.14 2.45
CA ALA A 2 -5.08 -7.14 3.23
C ALA A 2 -5.29 -7.84 4.57
N LYS A 3 -4.30 -8.62 5.00
CA LYS A 3 -4.35 -9.33 6.27
C LYS A 3 -3.96 -8.39 7.39
N CYS A 4 -4.83 -8.21 8.38
CA CYS A 4 -4.55 -7.35 9.52
C CYS A 4 -3.38 -7.95 10.34
N PRO A 5 -2.29 -7.19 10.58
CA PRO A 5 -1.13 -7.70 11.32
C PRO A 5 -1.44 -7.95 12.80
N THR A 6 -2.51 -7.35 13.33
CA THR A 6 -2.88 -7.47 14.75
C THR A 6 -3.73 -8.71 15.02
N CYS A 7 -4.73 -8.98 14.18
CA CYS A 7 -5.72 -10.05 14.45
C CYS A 7 -5.78 -11.13 13.36
N GLY A 8 -5.00 -10.99 12.29
CA GLY A 8 -4.97 -11.95 11.18
C GLY A 8 -6.20 -11.97 10.27
N LYS A 9 -7.24 -11.17 10.55
CA LYS A 9 -8.44 -11.07 9.70
C LYS A 9 -8.11 -10.44 8.35
N GLU A 10 -8.74 -10.93 7.30
CA GLU A 10 -8.70 -10.28 5.99
C GLU A 10 -9.66 -9.09 5.95
N VAL A 11 -9.12 -7.92 5.63
CA VAL A 11 -9.86 -6.68 5.42
C VAL A 11 -9.99 -6.44 3.92
N LYS A 12 -11.23 -6.45 3.42
CA LYS A 12 -11.51 -6.26 1.99
C LYS A 12 -11.50 -4.79 1.61
N THR A 13 -12.01 -3.93 2.48
CA THR A 13 -12.26 -2.51 2.20
C THR A 13 -11.10 -1.65 2.67
N ALA A 14 -10.44 -0.97 1.74
CA ALA A 14 -9.45 0.05 2.07
C ALA A 14 -10.14 1.37 2.40
N LYS A 15 -9.67 2.05 3.45
CA LYS A 15 -10.13 3.40 3.83
C LYS A 15 -9.67 4.46 2.82
N LYS A 16 -8.45 4.30 2.29
CA LYS A 16 -7.89 5.19 1.27
C LYS A 16 -6.86 4.45 0.44
N THR A 17 -6.79 4.77 -0.84
CA THR A 17 -5.72 4.32 -1.75
C THR A 17 -5.02 5.52 -2.36
N TRP A 18 -3.71 5.42 -2.56
CA TRP A 18 -2.94 6.45 -3.25
C TRP A 18 -1.72 5.86 -3.95
N LYS A 19 -1.21 6.62 -4.92
CA LYS A 19 0.00 6.28 -5.65
C LYS A 19 1.16 7.14 -5.15
N MET A 20 2.32 6.53 -4.98
CA MET A 20 3.55 7.18 -4.55
C MET A 20 4.68 6.83 -5.51
N ALA A 21 5.27 7.82 -6.17
CA ALA A 21 6.46 7.61 -6.98
C ALA A 21 7.71 7.89 -6.13
N GLY A 22 8.61 6.90 -6.05
CA GLY A 22 9.86 7.02 -5.32
C GLY A 22 10.94 7.78 -6.10
N LYS A 23 12.16 7.79 -5.52
CA LYS A 23 13.34 8.40 -6.13
C LYS A 23 13.63 7.77 -7.51
N PRO A 24 13.97 8.57 -8.53
CA PRO A 24 14.42 8.03 -9.81
C PRO A 24 15.73 7.23 -9.65
N ASP A 25 15.82 6.13 -10.38
CA ASP A 25 17.03 5.33 -10.57
C ASP A 25 18.08 6.11 -11.38
N LYS A 26 19.32 5.60 -11.46
CA LYS A 26 20.40 6.11 -12.31
C LYS A 26 19.98 6.30 -13.78
N LYS A 27 18.99 5.55 -14.27
CA LYS A 27 18.43 5.67 -15.63
C LYS A 27 17.19 6.59 -15.73
N GLY A 28 16.87 7.37 -14.68
CA GLY A 28 15.75 8.30 -14.64
C GLY A 28 14.37 7.68 -14.40
N LYS A 29 14.27 6.35 -14.39
CA LYS A 29 13.01 5.62 -14.15
C LYS A 29 12.61 5.66 -12.69
N ARG A 30 11.32 5.85 -12.38
CA ARG A 30 10.80 5.87 -11.01
C ARG A 30 10.04 4.58 -10.72
N THR A 31 10.04 4.19 -9.45
CA THR A 31 9.14 3.12 -8.99
C THR A 31 7.89 3.76 -8.41
N GLN A 32 6.73 3.50 -9.00
CA GLN A 32 5.44 3.87 -8.48
C GLN A 32 4.87 2.71 -7.64
N LEU A 33 4.50 3.02 -6.40
CA LEU A 33 3.80 2.12 -5.50
C LEU A 33 2.35 2.56 -5.39
N THR A 34 1.42 1.62 -5.44
CA THR A 34 0.03 1.85 -5.05
C THR A 34 -0.14 1.31 -3.63
N ILE A 35 -0.46 2.19 -2.69
CA ILE A 35 -0.59 1.85 -1.26
C ILE A 35 -2.05 2.00 -0.86
N ALA A 36 -2.54 1.06 -0.05
CA ALA A 36 -3.84 1.12 0.59
C ALA A 36 -3.69 1.26 2.10
N LEU A 37 -4.50 2.13 2.71
CA LEU A 37 -4.67 2.22 4.15
C LEU A 37 -5.92 1.44 4.55
N TYR A 38 -5.76 0.54 5.50
CA TYR A 38 -6.83 -0.23 6.11
C TYR A 38 -7.01 0.18 7.56
N ASP A 39 -8.22 0.00 8.07
CA ASP A 39 -8.57 0.17 9.48
C ASP A 39 -9.05 -1.18 10.01
N CYS A 40 -8.47 -1.65 11.11
CA CYS A 40 -8.87 -2.88 11.77
C CYS A 40 -8.40 -2.88 13.22
N CYS A 41 -9.23 -3.39 14.13
CA CYS A 41 -8.92 -3.46 15.56
C CYS A 41 -8.59 -2.08 16.19
N GLY A 42 -9.22 -1.01 15.70
CA GLY A 42 -8.98 0.36 16.17
C GLY A 42 -7.60 0.92 15.80
N LYS A 43 -6.86 0.24 14.93
CA LYS A 43 -5.56 0.66 14.41
C LYS A 43 -5.61 0.74 12.89
N THR A 44 -4.77 1.62 12.33
CA THR A 44 -4.58 1.69 10.88
C THR A 44 -3.30 0.97 10.47
N PHE A 45 -3.33 0.31 9.31
CA PHE A 45 -2.16 -0.32 8.72
C PHE A 45 -2.16 -0.12 7.21
N ARG A 46 -0.99 -0.24 6.58
CA ARG A 46 -0.80 0.00 5.15
C ARG A 46 -0.37 -1.28 4.46
N GLU A 47 -0.89 -1.51 3.27
CA GLU A 47 -0.50 -2.61 2.38
C GLU A 47 -0.11 -2.04 1.02
N VAL A 48 0.95 -2.58 0.42
CA VAL A 48 1.31 -2.27 -0.97
C VAL A 48 0.48 -3.15 -1.89
N LEU A 49 -0.39 -2.54 -2.69
CA LEU A 49 -1.25 -3.24 -3.65
C LEU A 49 -0.55 -3.52 -4.98
N ASP A 50 0.29 -2.58 -5.44
CA ASP A 50 0.95 -2.67 -6.74
C ASP A 50 2.31 -1.96 -6.70
N LYS A 51 3.24 -2.45 -7.51
CA LYS A 51 4.56 -1.87 -7.71
C LYS A 51 4.90 -1.88 -9.20
N LYS A 52 4.97 -0.70 -9.79
CA LYS A 52 5.25 -0.51 -11.22
C LYS A 52 6.45 0.40 -11.44
N LYS A 53 7.28 0.12 -12.44
CA LYS A 53 8.29 1.06 -12.94
C LYS A 53 7.67 2.00 -13.98
N ILE A 54 7.91 3.29 -13.83
CA ILE A 54 7.50 4.38 -14.73
C ILE A 54 8.72 5.17 -15.21
#